data_AF-A0A920BPP7-F1
#
_entry.id   AF-A0A920BPP7-F1
#
_cell.length_a   1.000
_cell.length_b   1.000
_cell.length_c   1.000
_cell.angle_alpha   90.00
_cell.angle_beta   90.00
_cell.angle_gamma   90.00
#
_symmetry.space_group_name_H-M   'P 1'
#
loop_
_entity.id
_entity.type
_entity.pdbx_description
1 polymer ?
#
loop_
_entity_poly.entity_id
_entity_poly.type
_entity_poly.pdbx_seq_one_letter_code
_entity_poly.pdbx_strand_id
1 'polypeptide(L)'
;MRLCGKICELLPQLKDVAITHRWGGTLAIPRNWLPGLRLDKRSGVGFLGGYVGEGVAAANLAGRTMADLILERQSDLISLPWVGVRSRKWEPEPLRWLGVRVSRRFMGAADTSETKSRRLPS
;
A
#
# COMPACT_ATOMS: atom_id res chain seq x y z
N MET A 1 0.90 -21.72 0.60
CA MET A 1 0.05 -22.69 1.32
C MET A 1 -0.81 -22.01 2.41
N ARG A 2 -0.23 -21.35 3.43
CA ARG A 2 -0.96 -20.71 4.57
C ARG A 2 -2.27 -19.98 4.20
N LEU A 3 -2.32 -19.18 3.13
CA LEU A 3 -3.54 -18.45 2.73
C LEU A 3 -4.71 -19.36 2.30
N CYS A 4 -4.42 -20.46 1.60
CA CYS A 4 -5.45 -21.39 1.12
C CYS A 4 -6.14 -22.11 2.28
N GLY A 5 -5.38 -22.49 3.31
CA GLY A 5 -5.93 -23.03 4.56
C GLY A 5 -6.92 -22.06 5.20
N LYS A 6 -6.51 -20.79 5.40
CA LYS A 6 -7.38 -19.74 5.94
C LYS A 6 -8.64 -19.48 5.11
N ILE A 7 -8.56 -19.58 3.78
CA ILE A 7 -9.75 -19.48 2.92
C ILE A 7 -10.70 -20.65 3.18
N CYS A 8 -10.20 -21.89 3.27
CA CYS A 8 -11.01 -23.07 3.55
C CYS A 8 -11.48 -23.20 5.02
N GLU A 9 -10.86 -22.47 5.96
CA GLU A 9 -11.32 -22.27 7.33
C GLU A 9 -12.51 -21.29 7.38
N LEU A 10 -12.43 -20.17 6.66
CA LEU A 10 -13.46 -19.13 6.64
C LEU A 10 -14.64 -19.44 5.68
N LEU A 11 -14.37 -20.16 4.60
CA LEU A 11 -15.30 -20.49 3.52
C LEU A 11 -15.17 -21.99 3.18
N PRO A 12 -15.66 -22.90 4.07
CA PRO A 12 -15.46 -24.34 3.93
C PRO A 12 -16.08 -24.93 2.65
N GLN A 13 -17.04 -24.26 2.02
CA GLN A 13 -17.62 -24.61 0.73
C GLN A 13 -16.66 -24.42 -0.47
N LEU A 14 -15.47 -23.83 -0.27
CA LEU A 14 -14.45 -23.65 -1.31
C LEU A 14 -13.33 -24.71 -1.25
N LYS A 15 -13.42 -25.72 -0.38
CA LYS A 15 -12.35 -26.72 -0.17
C LYS A 15 -11.89 -27.43 -1.45
N ASP A 16 -12.85 -27.79 -2.31
CA ASP A 16 -12.60 -28.54 -3.54
C ASP A 16 -12.46 -27.64 -4.79
N VAL A 17 -12.48 -26.31 -4.60
CA VAL A 17 -12.40 -25.33 -5.69
C VAL A 17 -10.94 -25.01 -6.04
N ALA A 18 -10.53 -25.36 -7.26
CA ALA A 18 -9.18 -25.14 -7.74
C ALA A 18 -8.84 -23.64 -7.88
N ILE A 19 -7.85 -23.16 -7.12
CA ILE A 19 -7.30 -21.79 -7.24
C ILE A 19 -6.41 -21.72 -8.49
N THR A 20 -6.99 -21.24 -9.60
CA THR A 20 -6.32 -21.21 -10.92
C THR A 20 -5.20 -20.17 -11.01
N HIS A 21 -5.35 -19.01 -10.37
CA HIS A 21 -4.43 -17.87 -10.48
C HIS A 21 -4.09 -17.27 -9.11
N ARG A 22 -2.91 -16.65 -9.03
CA ARG A 22 -2.47 -15.83 -7.88
C ARG A 22 -1.72 -14.62 -8.39
N TRP A 23 -2.02 -13.45 -7.83
CA TRP A 23 -1.41 -12.18 -8.19
C TRP A 23 -0.82 -11.51 -6.97
N GLY A 24 0.18 -10.65 -7.18
CA GLY A 24 0.81 -9.85 -6.14
C GLY A 24 1.50 -8.64 -6.77
N GLY A 25 1.62 -7.56 -6.02
CA GLY A 25 2.19 -6.29 -6.51
C GLY A 25 2.77 -5.45 -5.38
N THR A 26 3.50 -4.40 -5.75
CA THR A 26 4.07 -3.44 -4.81
C THR A 26 3.06 -2.35 -4.46
N LEU A 27 2.83 -2.11 -3.16
CA LEU A 27 2.05 -0.97 -2.70
C LEU A 27 2.93 0.29 -2.57
N ALA A 28 2.50 1.39 -3.19
CA ALA A 28 3.13 2.69 -3.03
C ALA A 28 2.70 3.33 -1.71
N ILE A 29 3.49 3.14 -0.66
CA ILE A 29 3.23 3.68 0.69
C ILE A 29 4.20 4.85 0.96
N PRO A 30 3.71 6.08 1.23
CA PRO A 30 4.54 7.20 1.62
C PRO A 30 4.92 7.10 3.10
N ARG A 31 6.00 7.79 3.52
CA ARG A 31 6.58 7.63 4.87
C ARG A 31 5.64 8.05 6.00
N ASN A 32 4.67 8.91 5.71
CA ASN A 32 3.61 9.35 6.63
C ASN A 32 2.31 8.52 6.53
N TRP A 33 2.23 7.47 5.70
CA TRP A 33 1.06 6.61 5.53
C TRP A 33 -0.26 7.35 5.15
N LEU A 34 -0.17 8.51 4.51
CA LEU A 34 -1.33 9.27 4.03
C LEU A 34 -1.34 9.36 2.49
N PRO A 35 -2.47 9.11 1.82
CA PRO A 35 -2.64 9.46 0.41
C PRO A 35 -2.49 10.97 0.22
N GLY A 36 -2.06 11.41 -0.96
CA GLY A 36 -1.91 12.83 -1.22
C GLY A 36 -1.78 13.20 -2.69
N LEU A 37 -2.15 14.44 -2.99
CA LEU A 37 -1.98 15.04 -4.30
C LEU A 37 -1.49 16.49 -4.19
N ARG A 38 -0.71 16.94 -5.18
CA ARG A 38 -0.12 18.29 -5.23
C ARG A 38 0.02 18.73 -6.69
N LEU A 39 -0.35 19.96 -6.98
CA LEU A 39 -0.04 20.63 -8.25
C LEU A 39 1.02 21.70 -7.99
N ASP A 40 2.13 21.68 -8.72
CA ASP A 40 3.03 22.83 -8.78
C ASP A 40 2.59 23.74 -9.93
N LYS A 41 1.87 24.82 -9.59
CA LYS A 41 1.38 25.81 -10.57
C LYS A 41 2.50 26.50 -11.36
N ARG A 42 3.76 26.50 -10.89
CA ARG A 42 4.88 27.11 -11.63
C ARG A 42 5.43 26.22 -12.75
N SER A 43 5.40 24.90 -12.57
CA SER A 43 5.92 23.93 -13.56
C SER A 43 4.82 23.17 -14.31
N GLY A 44 3.56 23.27 -13.87
CA GLY A 44 2.44 22.47 -14.36
C GLY A 44 2.45 21.01 -13.88
N VAL A 45 3.43 20.61 -13.06
CA VAL A 45 3.62 19.21 -12.66
C VAL A 45 2.67 18.82 -11.54
N GLY A 46 1.74 17.91 -11.85
CA GLY A 46 0.89 17.22 -10.88
C GLY A 46 1.55 15.97 -10.29
N PHE A 47 1.43 15.80 -8.98
CA PHE A 47 1.67 14.54 -8.27
C PHE A 47 0.36 14.03 -7.69
N LEU A 48 0.06 12.75 -7.89
CA LEU A 48 -1.06 12.03 -7.28
C LEU A 48 -0.53 10.66 -6.86
N GLY A 49 -0.82 10.20 -5.65
CA GLY A 49 -0.47 8.83 -5.25
C GLY A 49 -0.33 8.59 -3.76
N GLY A 50 0.40 7.53 -3.43
CA GLY A 50 0.61 7.10 -2.05
C GLY A 50 -0.62 6.46 -1.42
N TYR A 51 -1.50 5.82 -2.21
CA TYR A 51 -2.87 5.45 -1.82
C TYR A 51 -3.03 4.34 -0.76
N VAL A 52 -1.95 3.82 -0.18
CA VAL A 52 -1.94 2.90 0.99
C VAL A 52 -2.84 1.65 0.86
N GLY A 53 -3.15 1.20 -0.37
CA GLY A 53 -4.03 0.05 -0.64
C GLY A 53 -5.35 0.44 -1.31
N GLU A 54 -5.90 1.61 -0.98
CA GLU A 54 -7.18 2.14 -1.51
C GLU A 54 -7.09 2.69 -2.94
N GLY A 55 -6.23 2.08 -3.77
CA GLY A 55 -5.78 2.64 -5.05
C GLY A 55 -6.89 2.97 -6.03
N VAL A 56 -7.95 2.16 -6.12
CA VAL A 56 -9.03 2.35 -7.10
C VAL A 56 -9.91 3.54 -6.74
N ALA A 57 -10.40 3.60 -5.50
CA ALA A 57 -11.26 4.69 -5.02
C ALA A 57 -10.47 6.01 -4.91
N ALA A 58 -9.27 5.96 -4.35
CA ALA A 58 -8.43 7.13 -4.17
C ALA A 58 -7.93 7.72 -5.50
N ALA A 59 -7.62 6.91 -6.52
CA ALA A 59 -7.25 7.43 -7.84
C ALA A 59 -8.42 8.15 -8.53
N ASN A 60 -9.65 7.65 -8.43
CA ASN A 60 -10.83 8.29 -9.00
C ASN A 60 -11.08 9.68 -8.39
N LEU A 61 -11.10 9.74 -7.04
CA LEU A 61 -11.30 10.99 -6.31
C LEU A 61 -10.12 11.97 -6.55
N ALA A 62 -8.89 11.48 -6.61
CA ALA A 62 -7.70 12.31 -6.81
C ALA A 62 -7.65 12.92 -8.21
N GLY A 63 -8.08 12.16 -9.24
CA GLY A 63 -8.22 12.67 -10.61
C GLY A 63 -9.24 13.82 -10.69
N ARG A 64 -10.37 13.70 -9.97
CA ARG A 64 -11.39 14.77 -9.89
C ARG A 64 -10.86 16.01 -9.17
N THR A 65 -10.27 15.86 -7.97
CA THR A 65 -9.63 16.97 -7.26
C THR A 65 -8.53 17.64 -8.10
N MET A 66 -7.70 16.86 -8.81
CA MET A 66 -6.64 17.42 -9.65
C MET A 66 -7.20 18.19 -10.85
N ALA A 67 -8.29 17.72 -11.47
CA ALA A 67 -8.95 18.47 -12.54
C ALA A 67 -9.48 19.82 -12.05
N ASP A 68 -10.10 19.89 -10.87
CA ASP A 68 -10.56 21.15 -10.29
C ASP A 68 -9.40 22.07 -9.88
N LEU A 69 -8.28 21.54 -9.38
CA LEU A 69 -7.05 22.31 -9.11
C LEU A 69 -6.39 22.89 -10.37
N ILE A 70 -6.41 22.16 -11.49
CA ILE A 70 -5.87 22.60 -12.79
C ILE A 70 -6.79 23.66 -13.42
N LEU A 71 -8.10 23.51 -13.29
CA LEU A 71 -9.12 24.42 -13.83
C LEU A 71 -9.50 25.56 -12.88
N GLU A 72 -8.76 25.70 -11.77
CA GLU A 72 -8.92 26.71 -10.70
C GLU A 72 -10.35 26.82 -10.12
N ARG A 73 -11.09 25.72 -10.13
CA ARG A 73 -12.47 25.64 -9.66
C ARG A 73 -12.53 25.59 -8.13
N GLN A 74 -13.43 26.38 -7.57
CA GLN A 74 -13.81 26.28 -6.16
C GLN A 74 -14.78 25.10 -5.98
N SER A 75 -14.36 24.05 -5.27
CA SER A 75 -15.19 22.89 -4.95
C SER A 75 -14.72 22.23 -3.65
N ASP A 76 -15.60 21.47 -3.00
CA ASP A 76 -15.25 20.73 -1.77
C ASP A 76 -14.14 19.69 -2.00
N LEU A 77 -13.89 19.30 -3.26
CA LEU A 77 -12.82 18.38 -3.61
C LEU A 77 -11.42 18.98 -3.40
N ILE A 78 -11.28 20.31 -3.52
CA ILE A 78 -9.98 20.99 -3.36
C ILE A 78 -9.67 21.42 -1.92
N SER A 79 -10.67 21.41 -1.03
CA SER A 79 -10.51 21.67 0.42
C SER A 79 -10.20 20.40 1.23
N LEU A 80 -10.29 19.21 0.63
CA LEU A 80 -9.97 17.93 1.27
C LEU A 80 -8.54 17.89 1.85
N PRO A 81 -8.32 17.31 3.05
CA PRO A 81 -7.05 17.40 3.78
C PRO A 81 -5.86 16.67 3.12
N TRP A 82 -6.10 15.92 2.04
CA TRP A 82 -5.06 15.27 1.24
C TRP A 82 -4.42 16.17 0.16
N VAL A 83 -5.00 17.36 -0.08
CA VAL A 83 -4.44 18.35 -1.00
C VAL A 83 -3.23 19.01 -0.36
N GLY A 84 -2.15 19.16 -1.11
CA GLY A 84 -0.92 19.79 -0.60
C GLY A 84 -0.01 18.86 0.21
N VAL A 85 -0.46 17.64 0.56
CA VAL A 85 0.28 16.72 1.45
C VAL A 85 1.71 16.43 0.97
N ARG A 86 2.67 16.66 1.85
CA ARG A 86 4.11 16.40 1.62
C ARG A 86 4.60 15.33 2.60
N SER A 87 4.78 14.10 2.12
CA SER A 87 5.58 13.11 2.85
C SER A 87 7.03 13.60 2.95
N ARG A 88 7.67 13.39 4.11
CA ARG A 88 9.14 13.45 4.19
C ARG A 88 9.73 12.39 3.24
N LYS A 89 10.92 12.67 2.69
CA LYS A 89 11.69 11.66 1.95
C LYS A 89 11.98 10.46 2.88
N TRP A 90 12.06 9.27 2.30
CA TRP A 90 12.66 8.12 2.97
C TRP A 90 14.15 8.36 3.24
N GLU A 91 14.71 7.57 4.16
CA GLU A 91 16.12 7.56 4.51
C GLU A 91 17.00 7.44 3.24
N PRO A 92 18.15 8.13 3.17
CA PRO A 92 19.04 8.03 2.03
C PRO A 92 19.61 6.62 1.90
N GLU A 93 19.94 6.22 0.68
CA GLU A 93 20.75 5.02 0.46
C GLU A 93 22.18 5.25 0.95
N PRO A 94 22.87 4.24 1.52
CA PRO A 94 22.48 2.82 1.58
C PRO A 94 21.64 2.41 2.81
N LEU A 95 21.30 3.34 3.72
CA LEU A 95 20.66 3.01 5.00
C LEU A 95 19.29 2.33 4.82
N ARG A 96 18.50 2.80 3.85
CA ARG A 96 17.18 2.23 3.53
C ARG A 96 17.29 0.81 2.97
N TRP A 97 18.18 0.59 1.99
CA TRP A 97 18.51 -0.74 1.46
C TRP A 97 19.14 -1.66 2.52
N LEU A 98 19.78 -1.14 3.57
CA LEU A 98 20.26 -1.97 4.69
C LEU A 98 19.09 -2.38 5.59
N GLY A 99 18.28 -1.41 6.06
CA GLY A 99 17.11 -1.66 6.92
C GLY A 99 16.15 -2.68 6.32
N VAL A 100 15.74 -2.50 5.06
CA VAL A 100 14.83 -3.44 4.36
C VAL A 100 15.43 -4.84 4.26
N ARG A 101 16.74 -4.97 4.01
CA ARG A 101 17.42 -6.28 3.88
C ARG A 101 17.65 -6.96 5.23
N VAL A 102 17.76 -6.20 6.32
CA VAL A 102 17.82 -6.68 7.70
C VAL A 102 16.43 -7.14 8.19
N SER A 103 15.39 -6.30 8.05
CA SER A 103 14.02 -6.65 8.47
C SER A 103 13.49 -7.90 7.75
N ARG A 104 13.78 -8.06 6.45
CA ARG A 104 13.42 -9.27 5.69
C ARG A 104 14.07 -10.54 6.24
N ARG A 105 15.34 -10.47 6.70
CA ARG A 105 16.01 -11.62 7.33
C ARG A 105 15.39 -11.97 8.68
N PHE A 106 15.09 -10.99 9.53
CA PHE A 106 14.44 -11.24 10.82
C PHE A 106 13.04 -11.83 10.67
N MET A 107 12.21 -11.33 9.74
CA MET A 107 10.88 -11.91 9.47
C MET A 107 10.98 -13.37 8.96
N GLY A 108 11.89 -13.66 8.03
CA GLY A 108 12.10 -15.03 7.54
C GLY A 108 12.59 -16.01 8.63
N ALA A 109 13.39 -15.54 9.57
CA ALA A 109 13.83 -16.32 10.73
C ALA A 109 12.69 -16.56 11.76
N ALA A 110 11.78 -15.60 11.91
CA ALA A 110 10.59 -15.76 12.77
C ALA A 110 9.56 -16.73 12.17
N ASP A 111 9.33 -16.69 10.85
CA ASP A 111 8.46 -17.66 10.16
C ASP A 111 8.98 -19.11 10.32
N THR A 112 10.30 -19.30 10.37
CA THR A 112 10.91 -20.63 10.57
C THR A 112 10.88 -21.10 12.03
N SER A 113 10.96 -20.21 13.02
CA SER A 113 10.81 -20.60 14.43
C SER A 113 9.35 -20.91 14.81
N GLU A 114 8.39 -20.12 14.32
CA GLU A 114 6.94 -20.38 14.50
C GLU A 114 6.56 -21.77 13.93
N THR A 115 7.12 -22.11 12.76
CA THR A 115 6.89 -23.40 12.08
C THR A 115 7.50 -24.61 12.83
N LYS A 116 8.42 -24.37 13.78
CA LYS A 116 9.01 -25.43 14.64
C LYS A 116 8.26 -25.58 15.97
N SER A 117 7.77 -24.48 16.54
CA SER A 117 7.00 -24.50 17.80
C SER A 117 5.66 -25.24 17.67
N ARG A 118 4.96 -25.08 16.53
CA ARG A 118 3.62 -25.63 16.31
C ARG A 118 3.56 -27.12 15.90
N ARG A 119 4.64 -27.89 16.13
CA ARG A 119 4.74 -29.34 15.85
C ARG A 119 4.79 -30.22 17.12
N LEU A 120 4.25 -29.74 18.23
CA LEU A 120 4.08 -30.53 19.46
C LEU A 120 2.65 -30.43 19.99
N PRO A 121 1.70 -31.24 19.46
CA PRO A 121 0.72 -31.87 20.33
C PRO A 121 1.40 -32.98 21.16
N SER A 122 0.96 -33.14 22.41
CA SER A 122 1.21 -34.30 23.26
C SER A 122 0.24 -35.42 22.93
#